data_AF-A0A8H5FAG8-F1
#
_entry.id   AF-A0A8H5FAG8-F1
#
_cell.length_a   1.000
_cell.length_b   1.000
_cell.length_c   1.000
_cell.angle_alpha   90.00
_cell.angle_beta   90.00
_cell.angle_gamma   90.00
#
_symmetry.space_group_name_H-M   'P 1'
#
loop_
_entity.id
_entity.type
_entity.pdbx_description
1 polymer ?
#
loop_
_entity_poly.entity_id
_entity_poly.type
_entity_poly.pdbx_seq_one_letter_code
_entity_poly.pdbx_strand_id
1 'polypeptide(L)'
;MASVLPQSPPPPSSPVTPSLPCPQTPSKRSSRPVNGSLAPQTPRKRKNPPSQRLLGIKTTLPPHLSLSSIRDTITTSFKLTYTPDDWQIHLIRRILQRYDSILCAGTGYGKSLIFESLAILGGKRGLVLVICPLKALEHDQASQAREKGINAARGSCCQKIRPRVHFGHFAPRGWTN
;
A
#
# COMPACT_ATOMS: atom_id res chain seq x y z
N MET A 1 -44.09 43.04 -12.20
CA MET A 1 -42.99 43.64 -12.99
C MET A 1 -41.78 42.73 -12.83
N ALA A 2 -41.61 41.77 -13.75
CA ALA A 2 -40.51 40.81 -13.70
C ALA A 2 -39.27 41.42 -14.37
N SER A 3 -38.20 41.62 -13.61
CA SER A 3 -36.92 42.12 -14.12
C SER A 3 -36.20 41.00 -14.86
N VAL A 4 -36.01 41.19 -16.16
CA VAL A 4 -35.24 40.32 -17.04
C VAL A 4 -33.75 40.65 -16.86
N LEU A 5 -32.98 39.69 -16.34
CA LEU A 5 -31.53 39.77 -16.25
C LEU A 5 -30.90 39.54 -17.65
N PRO A 6 -29.88 40.32 -18.05
CA PRO A 6 -29.20 40.12 -19.33
C PRO A 6 -28.26 38.91 -19.26
N GLN A 7 -28.37 38.02 -20.26
CA GLN A 7 -27.49 36.86 -20.42
C GLN A 7 -26.11 37.29 -20.94
N SER A 8 -25.05 36.77 -20.31
CA SER A 8 -23.66 36.96 -20.71
C SER A 8 -23.31 36.17 -21.98
N PRO A 9 -22.48 36.72 -22.89
CA PRO A 9 -22.07 36.02 -24.11
C PRO A 9 -21.14 34.83 -23.83
N PRO A 10 -21.17 33.77 -24.66
CA PRO A 10 -20.32 32.60 -24.51
C PRO A 10 -18.85 32.91 -24.85
N PRO A 11 -17.89 32.21 -24.22
CA PRO A 11 -16.47 32.41 -24.48
C PRO A 11 -16.04 31.89 -25.86
N PRO A 12 -15.04 32.53 -26.51
CA PRO A 12 -14.53 32.09 -27.81
C PRO A 12 -13.82 30.73 -27.72
N SER A 13 -14.07 29.88 -28.72
CA SER A 13 -13.45 28.58 -28.90
C SER A 13 -11.95 28.69 -29.16
N SER A 14 -11.16 27.97 -28.35
CA SER A 14 -9.70 27.92 -28.46
C SER A 14 -9.24 27.31 -29.80
N PRO A 15 -8.16 27.83 -30.41
CA PRO A 15 -7.62 27.29 -31.65
C PRO A 15 -6.98 25.91 -31.46
N VAL A 16 -7.43 24.95 -32.27
CA VAL A 16 -6.81 23.63 -32.43
C VAL A 16 -5.51 23.81 -33.23
N THR A 17 -4.37 23.50 -32.63
CA THR A 17 -3.07 23.48 -33.32
C THR A 17 -2.23 22.29 -32.81
N PRO A 18 -1.40 21.68 -33.68
CA PRO A 18 -1.33 20.24 -33.89
C PRO A 18 -0.39 19.50 -32.92
N SER A 19 -0.67 18.22 -32.73
CA SER A 19 0.18 17.27 -32.02
C SER A 19 1.59 17.21 -32.64
N LEU A 20 2.60 17.45 -31.80
CA LEU A 20 3.99 17.19 -32.15
C LEU A 20 4.18 15.70 -32.43
N PRO A 21 4.92 15.32 -33.49
CA PRO A 21 5.26 13.93 -33.74
C PRO A 21 6.11 13.39 -32.58
N CYS A 22 5.69 12.24 -32.04
CA CYS A 22 6.43 11.53 -30.99
C CYS A 22 7.88 11.28 -31.45
N PRO A 23 8.88 11.47 -30.58
CA PRO A 23 10.26 11.14 -30.89
C PRO A 23 10.36 9.64 -31.18
N GLN A 24 10.72 9.31 -32.42
CA GLN A 24 11.01 7.94 -32.81
C GLN A 24 12.24 7.45 -32.07
N THR A 25 12.11 6.33 -31.38
CA THR A 25 13.21 5.64 -30.72
C THR A 25 14.20 5.17 -31.78
N PRO A 26 15.51 5.45 -31.64
CA PRO A 26 16.49 5.04 -32.63
C PRO A 26 16.50 3.52 -32.78
N SER A 27 16.38 3.08 -34.04
CA SER A 27 16.37 1.67 -34.42
C SER A 27 17.62 0.95 -33.94
N LYS A 28 17.42 -0.31 -33.58
CA LYS A 28 18.41 -1.24 -33.02
C LYS A 28 19.77 -1.10 -33.69
N ARG A 29 20.75 -0.76 -32.85
CA ARG A 29 22.18 -0.76 -33.12
C ARG A 29 22.58 -2.02 -33.89
N SER A 30 23.03 -1.80 -35.13
CA SER A 30 23.67 -2.79 -35.98
C SER A 30 24.82 -3.48 -35.24
N SER A 31 24.83 -4.81 -35.28
CA SER A 31 25.88 -5.67 -34.78
C SER A 31 27.18 -5.43 -35.55
N ARG A 32 28.16 -4.80 -34.89
CA ARG A 32 29.54 -4.75 -35.37
C ARG A 32 30.37 -5.78 -34.60
N PRO A 33 31.06 -6.73 -35.25
CA PRO A 33 31.99 -7.61 -34.58
C PRO A 33 33.39 -7.00 -34.66
N VAL A 34 34.01 -6.60 -33.55
CA VAL A 34 35.47 -6.42 -33.50
C VAL A 34 36.01 -6.72 -32.09
N ASN A 35 36.86 -7.74 -32.09
CA ASN A 35 37.95 -8.11 -31.18
C ASN A 35 38.39 -7.13 -30.08
N GLY A 36 38.68 -7.73 -28.92
CA GLY A 36 39.84 -7.36 -28.11
C GLY A 36 39.58 -6.42 -26.95
N SER A 37 38.96 -6.91 -25.87
CA SER A 37 39.24 -6.40 -24.53
C SER A 37 38.91 -7.47 -23.50
N LEU A 38 39.94 -7.88 -22.75
CA LEU A 38 39.86 -8.68 -21.53
C LEU A 38 39.20 -7.84 -20.42
N ALA A 39 37.92 -7.52 -20.58
CA ALA A 39 37.13 -7.05 -19.44
C ALA A 39 36.89 -8.27 -18.55
N PRO A 40 37.15 -8.19 -17.23
CA PRO A 40 36.78 -9.26 -16.32
C PRO A 40 35.26 -9.42 -16.42
N GLN A 41 34.85 -10.49 -17.11
CA GLN A 41 33.46 -10.94 -17.19
C GLN A 41 33.05 -11.22 -15.75
N THR A 42 32.41 -10.24 -15.11
CA THR A 42 31.72 -10.50 -13.85
C THR A 42 30.74 -11.64 -14.15
N PRO A 43 30.83 -12.79 -13.45
CA PRO A 43 29.96 -13.90 -13.72
C PRO A 43 28.54 -13.45 -13.38
N ARG A 44 27.82 -12.99 -14.41
CA ARG A 44 26.41 -12.61 -14.32
C ARG A 44 25.62 -13.91 -14.24
N LYS A 45 25.75 -14.59 -13.09
CA LYS A 45 24.99 -15.78 -12.76
C LYS A 45 23.54 -15.34 -12.66
N ARG A 46 22.78 -15.59 -13.73
CA ARG A 46 21.35 -15.31 -13.79
C ARG A 46 20.72 -16.07 -12.62
N LYS A 47 20.22 -15.33 -11.63
CA LYS A 47 19.54 -15.91 -10.48
C LYS A 47 18.33 -16.65 -11.02
N ASN A 48 18.32 -17.98 -10.90
CA ASN A 48 17.14 -18.76 -11.27
C ASN A 48 15.96 -18.21 -10.46
N PRO A 49 14.80 -17.96 -11.09
CA PRO A 49 13.63 -17.54 -10.35
C PRO A 49 13.38 -18.59 -9.26
N PRO A 50 13.17 -18.20 -8.00
CA PRO A 50 12.91 -19.15 -6.93
C PRO A 50 11.71 -20.02 -7.35
N SER A 51 11.88 -21.34 -7.36
CA SER A 51 10.82 -22.30 -7.69
C SER A 51 9.71 -22.30 -6.65
N GLN A 52 10.04 -21.88 -5.42
CA GLN A 52 9.04 -21.55 -4.40
C GLN A 52 8.37 -20.22 -4.76
N ARG A 53 7.21 -20.31 -5.40
CA ARG A 53 6.19 -19.26 -5.29
C ARG A 53 5.99 -19.01 -3.79
N LEU A 54 6.08 -17.75 -3.38
CA LEU A 54 5.78 -17.33 -2.01
C LEU A 54 4.45 -17.96 -1.60
N LEU A 55 4.47 -18.78 -0.55
CA LEU A 55 3.28 -19.42 -0.01
C LEU A 55 2.27 -18.33 0.39
N GLY A 56 1.12 -18.30 -0.27
CA GLY A 56 -0.10 -17.80 0.36
C GLY A 56 -0.86 -16.70 -0.35
N ILE A 57 -1.05 -16.76 -1.67
CA ILE A 57 -2.25 -16.15 -2.24
C ILE A 57 -3.43 -17.03 -1.85
N LYS A 58 -4.25 -16.56 -0.90
CA LYS A 58 -5.53 -17.23 -0.62
C LYS A 58 -6.47 -16.94 -1.78
N THR A 59 -6.60 -17.91 -2.70
CA THR A 59 -7.55 -17.84 -3.81
C THR A 59 -8.99 -17.86 -3.32
N THR A 60 -9.25 -18.57 -2.21
CA THR A 60 -10.54 -18.62 -1.54
C THR A 60 -10.56 -17.66 -0.36
N LEU A 61 -11.45 -16.68 -0.46
CA LEU A 61 -11.65 -15.72 0.60
C LEU A 61 -12.71 -16.23 1.59
N PRO A 62 -12.41 -16.29 2.89
CA PRO A 62 -13.46 -16.61 3.85
C PRO A 62 -14.55 -15.52 3.85
N PRO A 63 -15.82 -15.88 4.11
CA PRO A 63 -16.98 -15.00 3.92
C PRO A 63 -16.96 -13.75 4.81
N HIS A 64 -16.28 -13.79 5.95
CA HIS A 64 -16.11 -12.63 6.84
C HIS A 64 -15.23 -11.51 6.25
N LEU A 65 -14.57 -11.75 5.11
CA LEU A 65 -13.80 -10.75 4.37
C LEU A 65 -14.56 -10.23 3.14
N SER A 66 -15.89 -10.34 3.14
CA SER A 66 -16.73 -9.67 2.15
C SER A 66 -16.59 -8.13 2.27
N LEU A 67 -16.83 -7.40 1.17
CA LEU A 67 -16.64 -5.95 1.15
C LEU A 67 -17.58 -5.24 2.14
N SER A 68 -18.83 -5.69 2.23
CA SER A 68 -19.83 -5.16 3.17
C SER A 68 -19.40 -5.42 4.62
N SER A 69 -19.04 -6.66 4.96
CA SER A 69 -18.60 -7.00 6.33
C SER A 69 -17.40 -6.17 6.77
N ILE A 70 -16.42 -5.93 5.88
CA ILE A 70 -15.27 -5.08 6.18
C ILE A 70 -15.72 -3.64 6.43
N ARG A 71 -16.58 -3.10 5.56
CA ARG A 71 -17.11 -1.73 5.69
C ARG A 71 -17.85 -1.54 7.01
N ASP A 72 -18.73 -2.47 7.36
CA ASP A 72 -19.52 -2.43 8.58
C ASP A 72 -18.62 -2.51 9.81
N THR A 73 -17.66 -3.45 9.81
CA THR A 73 -16.71 -3.62 10.93
C THR A 73 -15.89 -2.35 11.17
N ILE A 74 -15.41 -1.70 10.11
CA ILE A 74 -14.63 -0.46 10.21
C ILE A 74 -15.52 0.66 10.75
N THR A 75 -16.72 0.81 10.20
CA THR A 75 -17.67 1.87 10.59
C THR A 75 -18.07 1.73 12.06
N THR A 76 -18.38 0.51 12.50
CA THR A 76 -18.72 0.21 13.90
C THR A 76 -17.53 0.39 14.84
N SER A 77 -16.33 -0.06 14.44
CA SER A 77 -15.15 -0.02 15.32
C SER A 77 -14.65 1.40 15.57
N PHE A 78 -14.64 2.24 14.53
CA PHE A 78 -14.17 3.62 14.65
C PHE A 78 -15.30 4.63 14.91
N LYS A 79 -16.56 4.19 15.00
CA LYS A 79 -17.74 5.03 15.19
C LYS A 79 -17.79 6.22 14.22
N LEU A 80 -17.48 5.94 12.95
CA LEU A 80 -17.32 6.95 11.92
C LEU A 80 -18.68 7.54 11.52
N THR A 81 -18.73 8.86 11.37
CA THR A 81 -19.90 9.56 10.80
C THR A 81 -19.91 9.51 9.27
N TYR A 82 -18.78 9.16 8.65
CA TYR A 82 -18.63 9.05 7.19
C TYR A 82 -18.45 7.61 6.75
N THR A 83 -18.83 7.33 5.51
CA THR A 83 -18.63 6.02 4.88
C THR A 83 -17.23 5.96 4.26
N PRO A 84 -16.40 4.95 4.57
CA PRO A 84 -15.09 4.81 3.93
C PRO A 84 -15.25 4.57 2.43
N ASP A 85 -14.30 5.06 1.65
CA ASP A 85 -14.35 4.95 0.20
C ASP A 85 -14.16 3.50 -0.26
N ASP A 86 -14.79 3.14 -1.39
CA ASP A 86 -14.73 1.77 -1.91
C ASP A 86 -13.29 1.33 -2.21
N TRP A 87 -12.43 2.24 -2.69
CA TRP A 87 -11.03 1.94 -2.98
C TRP A 87 -10.24 1.58 -1.72
N GLN A 88 -10.56 2.16 -0.56
CA GLN A 88 -9.95 1.82 0.73
C GLN A 88 -10.33 0.41 1.14
N ILE A 89 -11.62 0.07 1.03
CA ILE A 89 -12.14 -1.27 1.36
C ILE A 89 -11.55 -2.34 0.45
N HIS A 90 -11.47 -2.07 -0.85
CA HIS A 90 -10.84 -2.98 -1.81
C HIS A 90 -9.36 -3.22 -1.52
N LEU A 91 -8.62 -2.18 -1.15
CA LEU A 91 -7.21 -2.31 -0.79
C LEU A 91 -7.03 -3.13 0.49
N ILE A 92 -7.80 -2.84 1.54
CA ILE A 92 -7.79 -3.60 2.80
C ILE A 92 -8.06 -5.08 2.51
N ARG A 93 -9.07 -5.39 1.70
CA ARG A 93 -9.40 -6.76 1.30
C ARG A 93 -8.22 -7.45 0.60
N ARG A 94 -7.54 -6.77 -0.33
CA ARG A 94 -6.35 -7.31 -1.01
C ARG A 94 -5.20 -7.56 -0.04
N ILE A 95 -4.99 -6.67 0.93
CA ILE A 95 -3.94 -6.85 1.94
C ILE A 95 -4.27 -8.04 2.86
N LEU A 96 -5.53 -8.20 3.28
CA LEU A 96 -5.97 -9.36 4.08
C LEU A 96 -5.88 -10.69 3.31
N GLN A 97 -5.96 -10.63 1.98
CA GLN A 97 -5.67 -11.73 1.07
C GLN A 97 -4.18 -12.06 0.93
N ARG A 98 -3.31 -11.28 1.59
CA ARG A 98 -1.84 -11.35 1.50
C ARG A 98 -1.29 -10.94 0.13
N TYR A 99 -1.98 -10.05 -0.58
CA TYR A 99 -1.39 -9.40 -1.76
C TYR A 99 -0.53 -8.20 -1.35
N ASP A 100 0.66 -8.14 -1.94
CA ASP A 100 1.48 -6.93 -1.93
C ASP A 100 0.80 -5.86 -2.78
N SER A 101 0.49 -4.72 -2.18
CA SER A 101 -0.25 -3.65 -2.83
C SER A 101 0.48 -2.32 -2.66
N ILE A 102 0.57 -1.54 -3.73
CA ILE A 102 1.10 -0.17 -3.73
C ILE A 102 -0.08 0.77 -3.94
N LEU A 103 -0.25 1.73 -3.05
CA LEU A 103 -1.28 2.76 -3.13
C LEU A 103 -0.65 4.12 -3.46
N CYS A 104 -1.16 4.76 -4.51
CA CYS A 104 -0.86 6.15 -4.83
C CYS A 104 -2.06 7.02 -4.44
N ALA A 105 -1.96 7.75 -3.34
CA ALA A 105 -3.01 8.68 -2.90
C ALA A 105 -2.39 9.95 -2.28
N GLY A 106 -3.02 11.10 -2.53
CA GLY A 106 -2.60 12.39 -2.00
C GLY A 106 -2.68 12.48 -0.48
N THR A 107 -2.07 13.51 0.12
CA THR A 107 -2.26 13.83 1.54
C THR A 107 -3.73 14.15 1.81
N GLY A 108 -4.25 13.80 2.99
CA GLY A 108 -5.66 14.04 3.36
C GLY A 108 -6.66 12.97 2.90
N TYR A 109 -6.30 12.07 1.97
CA TYR A 109 -7.18 10.98 1.49
C TYR A 109 -7.41 9.83 2.50
N GLY A 110 -7.10 10.05 3.79
CA GLY A 110 -7.39 9.06 4.83
C GLY A 110 -6.56 7.77 4.74
N LYS A 111 -5.32 7.82 4.20
CA LYS A 111 -4.43 6.64 4.13
C LYS A 111 -4.24 5.95 5.48
N SER A 112 -4.31 6.71 6.58
CA SER A 112 -4.19 6.19 7.92
C SER A 112 -5.27 5.19 8.31
N LEU A 113 -6.49 5.38 7.80
CA LEU A 113 -7.61 4.48 8.06
C LEU A 113 -7.29 3.05 7.60
N ILE A 114 -6.51 2.88 6.54
CA ILE A 114 -6.19 1.56 5.99
C ILE A 114 -5.38 0.73 6.98
N PHE A 115 -4.28 1.26 7.52
CA PHE A 115 -3.45 0.47 8.44
C PHE A 115 -4.09 0.30 9.81
N GLU A 116 -4.87 1.28 10.28
CA GLU A 116 -5.66 1.14 11.51
C GLU A 116 -6.72 0.05 11.35
N SER A 117 -7.43 0.03 10.21
CA SER A 117 -8.42 -1.01 9.90
C SER A 117 -7.77 -2.39 9.84
N LEU A 118 -6.56 -2.51 9.30
CA LEU A 118 -5.80 -3.76 9.28
C LEU A 118 -5.44 -4.23 10.69
N ALA A 119 -5.12 -3.32 11.62
CA ALA A 119 -4.82 -3.68 12.99
C ALA A 119 -6.04 -4.29 13.71
N ILE A 120 -7.23 -3.75 13.44
CA ILE A 120 -8.49 -4.27 14.00
C ILE A 120 -8.86 -5.61 13.36
N LEU A 121 -8.85 -5.68 12.03
CA LEU A 121 -9.24 -6.88 11.27
C LEU A 121 -8.22 -8.03 11.40
N GLY A 122 -6.97 -7.73 11.72
CA GLY A 122 -5.92 -8.72 11.97
C GLY A 122 -6.12 -9.55 13.24
N GLY A 123 -7.02 -9.12 14.14
CA GLY A 123 -7.36 -9.81 15.37
C GLY A 123 -6.21 -9.88 16.39
N LYS A 124 -6.38 -10.70 17.43
CA LYS A 124 -5.46 -10.75 18.60
C LYS A 124 -4.02 -11.20 18.28
N ARG A 125 -3.76 -11.75 17.08
CA ARG A 125 -2.44 -12.23 16.65
C ARG A 125 -1.85 -11.41 15.49
N GLY A 126 -2.56 -10.38 15.04
CA GLY A 126 -2.09 -9.50 13.97
C GLY A 126 -1.15 -8.42 14.51
N LEU A 127 -0.05 -8.18 13.79
CA LEU A 127 0.82 -7.03 14.01
C LEU A 127 0.91 -6.25 12.70
N VAL A 128 0.63 -4.95 12.76
CA VAL A 128 0.83 -4.03 11.65
C VAL A 128 2.05 -3.18 11.95
N LEU A 129 3.10 -3.33 11.15
CA LEU A 129 4.31 -2.51 11.25
C LEU A 129 4.23 -1.37 10.23
N VAL A 130 4.10 -0.15 10.73
CA VAL A 130 4.13 1.07 9.91
C VAL A 130 5.52 1.70 10.05
N ILE A 131 6.19 1.90 8.92
CA ILE A 131 7.51 2.55 8.87
C ILE A 131 7.31 3.98 8.37
N CYS A 132 7.62 4.95 9.22
CA CYS A 132 7.53 6.37 8.89
C CYS A 132 8.95 6.98 8.89
N PRO A 133 9.28 7.86 7.93
CA PRO A 133 10.58 8.52 7.91
C PRO A 133 10.74 9.60 9.00
N LEU A 134 9.64 10.13 9.53
CA LEU A 134 9.64 11.26 10.48
C LEU A 134 9.05 10.85 11.84
N LYS A 135 9.82 11.07 12.91
CA LYS A 135 9.40 10.77 14.30
C LYS A 135 8.16 11.55 14.75
N ALA A 136 7.98 12.77 14.26
CA ALA A 136 6.80 13.58 14.58
C ALA A 136 5.51 12.93 14.05
N LEU A 137 5.56 12.37 12.83
CA LEU A 137 4.43 11.63 12.25
C LEU A 137 4.17 10.32 12.99
N GLU A 138 5.22 9.61 13.41
CA GLU A 138 5.05 8.41 14.25
C GLU A 138 4.31 8.71 15.54
N HIS A 139 4.64 9.84 16.20
CA HIS A 139 4.00 10.24 17.44
C HIS A 139 2.52 10.55 17.25
N ASP A 140 2.19 11.34 16.23
CA ASP A 140 0.82 11.71 15.90
C ASP A 140 -0.04 10.46 15.60
N GLN A 141 0.45 9.57 14.75
CA GLN A 141 -0.28 8.35 14.39
C GLN A 141 -0.43 7.37 15.57
N ALA A 142 0.61 7.24 16.42
CA ALA A 142 0.53 6.40 17.61
C ALA A 142 -0.47 6.97 18.65
N SER A 143 -0.54 8.30 18.78
CA SER A 143 -1.51 8.96 19.66
C SER A 143 -2.94 8.72 19.18
N GLN A 144 -3.21 8.95 17.89
CA GLN A 144 -4.54 8.73 17.28
C GLN A 144 -4.98 7.26 17.40
N ALA A 145 -4.07 6.31 17.19
CA ALA A 145 -4.38 4.89 17.34
C ALA A 145 -4.75 4.52 18.79
N ARG A 146 -4.04 5.08 19.78
CA ARG A 146 -4.35 4.86 21.21
C ARG A 146 -5.68 5.45 21.62
N GLU A 147 -6.01 6.63 21.12
CA GLU A 147 -7.31 7.27 21.35
C GLU A 147 -8.46 6.40 20.81
N LYS A 148 -8.23 5.72 19.68
CA LYS A 148 -9.16 4.75 19.08
C LYS A 148 -9.14 3.37 19.77
N GLY A 149 -8.40 3.21 20.88
CA GLY A 149 -8.31 1.97 21.65
C GLY A 149 -7.41 0.89 21.04
N ILE A 150 -6.60 1.23 20.03
CA ILE A 150 -5.63 0.32 19.42
C ILE A 150 -4.33 0.38 20.22
N ASN A 151 -3.81 -0.79 20.62
CA ASN A 151 -2.53 -0.86 21.31
C ASN A 151 -1.37 -0.55 20.34
N ALA A 152 -0.95 0.71 20.33
CA ALA A 152 0.15 1.20 19.50
C ALA A 152 1.40 1.51 20.35
N ALA A 153 2.53 0.94 19.95
CA ALA A 153 3.83 1.20 20.53
C ALA A 153 4.74 1.84 19.48
N ARG A 154 5.51 2.85 19.89
CA ARG A 154 6.55 3.44 19.04
C ARG A 154 7.81 2.60 19.14
N GLY A 155 8.30 2.12 18.01
CA GLY A 155 9.64 1.54 17.94
C GLY A 155 10.68 2.64 18.18
N SER A 156 11.38 2.64 19.30
CA SER A 156 12.53 3.54 19.52
C SER A 156 13.74 3.07 18.68
N CYS A 157 13.62 3.09 17.35
CA CYS A 157 14.71 2.72 16.45
C CYS A 157 15.96 3.63 16.61
N CYS A 158 15.83 4.82 17.20
CA CYS A 158 16.96 5.71 17.48
C CYS A 158 17.64 5.51 18.84
N GLN A 159 17.19 4.59 19.70
CA GLN A 159 17.86 4.34 20.98
C GLN A 159 18.65 3.05 20.87
N LYS A 160 19.83 3.17 20.25
CA LYS A 160 20.96 2.23 20.31
C LYS A 160 20.52 0.76 20.24
N ILE A 161 20.46 0.22 19.02
CA ILE A 161 20.33 -1.22 18.77
C ILE A 161 21.48 -1.93 19.51
N ARG A 162 21.23 -2.34 20.76
CA ARG A 162 21.98 -3.41 21.41
C ARG A 162 21.27 -4.71 21.03
N PRO A 163 21.99 -5.76 20.67
CA PRO A 163 21.36 -7.05 20.44
C PRO A 163 20.88 -7.57 21.79
N ARG A 164 19.57 -7.70 21.97
CA ARG A 164 19.04 -8.58 23.00
C ARG A 164 17.82 -9.32 22.49
N VAL A 165 18.12 -10.54 22.08
CA VAL A 165 17.19 -11.64 21.86
C VAL A 165 16.41 -11.90 23.14
N HIS A 166 15.10 -12.10 23.04
CA HIS A 166 14.38 -12.92 24.00
C HIS A 166 13.61 -14.01 23.27
N PHE A 167 14.06 -15.24 23.52
CA PHE A 167 13.40 -16.49 23.20
C PHE A 167 12.10 -16.58 24.01
N GLY A 168 10.97 -16.63 23.32
CA GLY A 168 9.70 -17.10 23.88
C GLY A 168 9.36 -18.43 23.23
N HIS A 169 9.33 -19.48 24.05
CA HIS A 169 9.07 -20.87 23.70
C HIS A 169 7.76 -21.02 22.90
N PHE A 170 7.85 -21.27 21.59
CA PHE A 170 6.71 -21.63 20.74
C PHE A 170 6.61 -23.16 20.72
N ALA A 171 5.75 -23.72 21.57
CA ALA A 171 5.42 -25.14 21.54
C ALA A 171 4.54 -25.44 20.29
N PRO A 172 4.93 -26.35 19.40
CA PRO A 172 4.06 -26.83 18.34
C PRO A 172 3.05 -27.81 18.94
N ARG A 173 1.77 -27.41 19.06
CA ARG A 173 0.70 -28.39 19.25
C ARG A 173 0.39 -29.04 17.90
N GLY A 174 0.62 -30.35 17.84
CA GLY A 174 0.41 -31.20 16.68
C GLY A 174 -1.02 -31.13 16.14
N TRP A 175 -1.11 -31.28 14.82
CA TRP A 175 -2.32 -31.64 14.11
C TRP A 175 -2.16 -33.10 13.68
N THR A 176 -2.82 -33.99 14.41
CA THR A 176 -3.16 -35.34 13.96
C THR A 176 -4.65 -35.35 13.64
N ASN A 177 -5.01 -35.84 12.46
CA ASN A 177 -6.13 -36.77 12.31
C ASN A 177 -5.51 -38.13 11.99
#